data_AF-A0A7V8BYS0-F1
#
_entry.id   AF-A0A7V8BYS0-F1
#
_cell.length_a   1.000
_cell.length_b   1.000
_cell.length_c   1.000
_cell.angle_alpha   90.00
_cell.angle_beta   90.00
_cell.angle_gamma   90.00
#
_symmetry.space_group_name_H-M   'P 1'
#
loop_
_entity.id
_entity.type
_entity.pdbx_description
1 polymer ?
#
loop_
_entity_poly.entity_id
_entity_poly.type
_entity_poly.pdbx_seq_one_letter_code
_entity_poly.pdbx_strand_id
1 'polypeptide(L)'
;MSEKIEVRYSHTALGPYFPAKHKYIIYTDRNGNEYVARGGPGYYGPGAVEGRNDPSKSDLGNIITSYNCYTVDHPDWDKEGDDPKETIISGEDLSGFWESIKQAMDAIKAEKHPYWPNQNSNTAVDEALRRAGLPEPQFDDFFDYWSPGSGKPLNDESESLPGSLMDLEGWTDQFRAAETTPPGQGSPIILDLDGDGVETMAVGAGAYFDHNADGFAESTGWVGADDGLLVFDRDGNGRIDSGRELFGSETLLANGEKAANGFEALNEFDANADGLINDQDAVWANLKVWRDLDGDGYSASNELLSLSDAGVASISTGYANSNFVDPAGNEHRQVGGFSRTDGTIGAATDVWFQRNMLQTIPLEWVEVPADIQSLPNATGTGTVFDLHQAMARDGSGALQSLVTQFIGETDFHGRSRLVQEILFHWADADVVDPVSRGGWYFDARRGL
;
A
#
# COMPACT_ATOMS: atom_id res chain seq x y z
N MET A 1 -16.33 -41.04 16.87
CA MET A 1 -16.59 -39.61 16.59
C MET A 1 -15.71 -39.20 15.41
N SER A 2 -15.96 -38.07 14.74
CA SER A 2 -14.97 -37.56 13.77
C SER A 2 -13.71 -37.14 14.52
N GLU A 3 -12.56 -37.51 14.00
CA GLU A 3 -11.27 -37.04 14.50
C GLU A 3 -11.06 -35.57 14.14
N LYS A 4 -10.25 -34.88 14.93
CA LYS A 4 -9.98 -33.45 14.74
C LYS A 4 -8.51 -33.12 14.97
N ILE A 5 -7.99 -32.18 14.19
CA ILE A 5 -6.76 -31.46 14.50
C ILE A 5 -7.14 -29.99 14.73
N GLU A 6 -6.88 -29.50 15.92
CA GLU A 6 -7.17 -28.14 16.38
C GLU A 6 -5.86 -27.44 16.76
N VAL A 7 -5.83 -26.11 16.63
CA VAL A 7 -4.83 -25.25 17.30
C VAL A 7 -5.53 -24.55 18.45
N ARG A 8 -4.89 -24.54 19.62
CA ARG A 8 -5.38 -23.85 20.84
C ARG A 8 -4.42 -22.74 21.27
N TYR A 9 -4.94 -21.73 21.95
CA TYR A 9 -4.25 -20.48 22.25
C TYR A 9 -4.23 -20.16 23.75
N SER A 10 -3.17 -20.58 24.45
CA SER A 10 -3.05 -20.30 25.89
C SER A 10 -2.46 -18.93 26.17
N HIS A 11 -2.83 -18.35 27.31
CA HIS A 11 -2.31 -17.06 27.75
C HIS A 11 -0.81 -17.16 28.09
N THR A 12 0.02 -16.24 27.57
CA THR A 12 1.43 -16.18 27.97
C THR A 12 1.64 -15.33 29.22
N ALA A 13 2.73 -15.60 29.95
CA ALA A 13 3.09 -14.86 31.15
C ALA A 13 3.77 -13.50 30.87
N LEU A 14 3.71 -12.97 29.64
CA LEU A 14 4.41 -11.74 29.21
C LEU A 14 3.85 -10.43 29.79
N GLY A 15 3.05 -10.50 30.86
CA GLY A 15 2.56 -9.37 31.64
C GLY A 15 1.27 -8.74 31.07
N PRO A 16 0.55 -7.93 31.86
CA PRO A 16 -0.79 -7.44 31.54
C PRO A 16 -0.85 -6.42 30.38
N TYR A 17 0.29 -6.09 29.77
CA TYR A 17 0.41 -5.06 28.73
C TYR A 17 0.49 -5.64 27.31
N PHE A 18 0.64 -6.95 27.15
CA PHE A 18 0.73 -7.61 25.85
C PHE A 18 -0.10 -8.92 25.86
N PRO A 19 -1.24 -9.00 25.16
CA PRO A 19 -2.14 -10.15 25.19
C PRO A 19 -1.62 -11.32 24.33
N ALA A 20 -0.31 -11.58 24.37
CA ALA A 20 0.34 -12.61 23.55
C ALA A 20 -0.11 -14.01 23.96
N LYS A 21 -0.24 -14.88 22.95
CA LYS A 21 -0.70 -16.26 23.05
C LYS A 21 0.42 -17.24 22.70
N HIS A 22 0.37 -18.39 23.35
CA HIS A 22 1.17 -19.56 23.03
C HIS A 22 0.27 -20.57 22.32
N LYS A 23 0.67 -20.98 21.11
CA LYS A 23 -0.05 -21.95 20.29
C LYS A 23 0.42 -23.36 20.56
N TYR A 24 -0.51 -24.29 20.48
CA TYR A 24 -0.23 -25.72 20.49
C TYR A 24 -1.29 -26.49 19.71
N ILE A 25 -0.87 -27.63 19.13
CA ILE A 25 -1.73 -28.48 18.31
C ILE A 25 -2.37 -29.52 19.21
N ILE A 26 -3.69 -29.73 19.07
CA ILE A 26 -4.45 -30.82 19.68
C ILE A 26 -4.97 -31.75 18.60
N TYR A 27 -4.66 -33.03 18.71
CA TYR A 27 -5.27 -34.11 17.95
C TYR A 27 -6.26 -34.88 18.83
N THR A 28 -7.52 -34.96 18.41
CA THR A 28 -8.55 -35.77 19.07
C THR A 28 -8.83 -37.02 18.25
N ASP A 29 -8.59 -38.20 18.84
CA ASP A 29 -8.84 -39.49 18.18
C ASP A 29 -10.33 -39.86 18.14
N ARG A 30 -10.66 -40.95 17.44
CA ARG A 30 -12.05 -41.42 17.29
C ARG A 30 -12.74 -41.76 18.62
N ASN A 31 -11.97 -42.04 19.67
CA ASN A 31 -12.43 -42.37 21.02
C ASN A 31 -12.56 -41.12 21.92
N GLY A 32 -12.14 -39.95 21.44
CA GLY A 32 -12.12 -38.70 22.19
C GLY A 32 -10.88 -38.50 23.05
N ASN A 33 -9.82 -39.29 22.85
CA ASN A 33 -8.54 -39.05 23.51
C ASN A 33 -7.82 -37.89 22.82
N GLU A 34 -7.30 -36.97 23.62
CA GLU A 34 -6.55 -35.82 23.12
C GLU A 34 -5.03 -36.02 23.26
N TYR A 35 -4.32 -35.63 22.22
CA TYR A 35 -2.86 -35.62 22.14
C TYR A 35 -2.41 -34.22 21.77
N VAL A 36 -1.28 -33.78 22.29
CA VAL A 36 -0.77 -32.42 22.15
C VAL A 36 0.60 -32.42 21.50
N ALA A 37 0.87 -31.46 20.64
CA ALA A 37 2.19 -31.12 20.13
C ALA A 37 2.45 -29.62 20.27
N ARG A 38 3.65 -29.24 20.74
CA ARG A 38 4.01 -27.85 21.03
C ARG A 38 5.48 -27.55 20.74
N GLY A 39 5.77 -26.26 20.54
CA GLY A 39 7.11 -25.71 20.68
C GLY A 39 7.39 -25.18 22.09
N GLY A 40 8.65 -24.85 22.35
CA GLY A 40 9.11 -24.21 23.58
C GLY A 40 10.57 -23.76 23.49
N PRO A 41 11.04 -22.92 24.43
CA PRO A 41 12.45 -22.57 24.52
C PRO A 41 13.25 -23.73 25.14
N GLY A 42 14.48 -23.94 24.66
CA GLY A 42 15.39 -24.94 25.21
C GLY A 42 15.79 -24.68 26.66
N TYR A 43 15.73 -23.43 27.11
CA TYR A 43 15.95 -23.03 28.50
C TYR A 43 14.86 -22.04 28.96
N TYR A 44 14.36 -22.22 30.19
CA TYR A 44 13.34 -21.35 30.79
C TYR A 44 13.63 -21.10 32.28
N GLY A 45 13.65 -19.82 32.70
CA GLY A 45 13.77 -19.40 34.10
C GLY A 45 14.97 -18.50 34.44
N PRO A 46 14.99 -17.89 35.65
CA PRO A 46 16.11 -17.04 36.11
C PRO A 46 17.40 -17.86 36.23
N GLY A 47 18.49 -17.40 35.61
CA GLY A 47 19.78 -18.11 35.60
C GLY A 47 19.96 -19.11 34.45
N ALA A 48 19.03 -19.17 33.48
CA ALA A 48 19.12 -20.01 32.28
C ALA A 48 20.42 -19.86 31.47
N VAL A 49 21.15 -18.75 31.64
CA VAL A 49 22.41 -18.43 30.96
C VAL A 49 23.64 -18.97 31.71
N GLU A 50 23.55 -19.19 33.03
CA GLU A 50 24.69 -19.63 33.84
C GLU A 50 24.94 -21.15 33.68
N GLY A 51 26.02 -21.51 32.98
CA GLY A 51 26.48 -22.90 32.86
C GLY A 51 26.06 -23.64 31.59
N ARG A 52 25.63 -22.93 30.54
CA ARG A 52 25.28 -23.56 29.25
C ARG A 52 26.51 -24.08 28.49
N ASN A 53 26.37 -25.29 27.96
CA ASN A 53 27.33 -25.93 27.04
C ASN A 53 26.77 -26.07 25.59
N ASP A 54 25.59 -25.50 25.30
CA ASP A 54 24.97 -25.52 23.95
C ASP A 54 25.41 -24.29 23.15
N PRO A 55 25.86 -24.43 21.88
CA PRO A 55 26.27 -23.32 21.01
C PRO A 55 25.13 -22.41 20.48
N SER A 56 23.93 -22.42 21.07
CA SER A 56 22.82 -21.57 20.61
C SER A 56 23.17 -20.09 20.68
N LYS A 57 22.74 -19.32 19.67
CA LYS A 57 22.88 -17.86 19.63
C LYS A 57 21.91 -17.12 20.55
N SER A 58 20.83 -17.78 21.00
CA SER A 58 19.78 -17.16 21.81
C SER A 58 19.95 -17.45 23.30
N ASP A 59 19.65 -16.44 24.12
CA ASP A 59 19.59 -16.58 25.56
C ASP A 59 18.44 -17.49 26.07
N LEU A 60 17.51 -17.88 25.20
CA LEU A 60 16.48 -18.89 25.51
C LEU A 60 16.84 -20.28 24.96
N GLY A 61 18.03 -20.42 24.36
CA GLY A 61 18.49 -21.64 23.70
C GLY A 61 17.86 -21.85 22.34
N ASN A 62 17.93 -23.07 21.83
CA ASN A 62 17.26 -23.44 20.59
C ASN A 62 15.79 -23.79 20.84
N ILE A 63 14.95 -23.65 19.81
CA ILE A 63 13.59 -24.16 19.79
C ILE A 63 13.63 -25.65 20.08
N ILE A 64 12.83 -26.07 21.07
CA ILE A 64 12.53 -27.46 21.35
C ILE A 64 11.07 -27.73 21.02
N THR A 65 10.78 -28.96 20.66
CA THR A 65 9.41 -29.44 20.44
C THR A 65 9.14 -30.67 21.29
N SER A 66 7.87 -30.93 21.56
CA SER A 66 7.40 -32.13 22.24
C SER A 66 5.99 -32.50 21.75
N TYR A 67 5.67 -33.78 21.87
CA TYR A 67 4.32 -34.30 21.65
C TYR A 67 4.01 -35.42 22.63
N ASN A 68 2.85 -35.40 23.28
CA ASN A 68 2.46 -36.35 24.33
C ASN A 68 0.92 -36.49 24.42
N CYS A 69 0.42 -37.33 25.32
CA CYS A 69 -0.99 -37.29 25.70
C CYS A 69 -1.33 -35.94 26.35
N TYR A 70 -2.49 -35.37 26.03
CA TYR A 70 -2.96 -34.14 26.64
C TYR A 70 -3.72 -34.48 27.93
N THR A 71 -3.04 -34.28 29.07
CA THR A 71 -3.56 -34.58 30.41
C THR A 71 -3.37 -33.39 31.33
N VAL A 72 -4.01 -33.42 32.51
CA VAL A 72 -3.97 -32.35 33.54
C VAL A 72 -2.58 -31.89 33.96
N ASP A 73 -1.56 -32.73 33.74
CA ASP A 73 -0.16 -32.44 34.08
C ASP A 73 0.61 -31.77 32.93
N HIS A 74 -0.01 -31.60 31.75
CA HIS A 74 0.63 -30.98 30.61
C HIS A 74 0.83 -29.47 30.87
N PRO A 75 1.95 -28.85 30.47
CA PRO A 75 2.19 -27.44 30.79
C PRO A 75 1.22 -26.48 30.09
N ASP A 76 0.65 -26.88 28.95
CA ASP A 76 -0.42 -26.15 28.25
C ASP A 76 -1.81 -26.74 28.55
N TRP A 77 -1.99 -27.45 29.66
CA TRP A 77 -3.31 -27.95 30.03
C TRP A 77 -4.24 -26.79 30.36
N ASP A 78 -5.33 -26.71 29.61
CA ASP A 78 -6.40 -25.75 29.81
C ASP A 78 -7.23 -26.17 31.03
N LYS A 79 -6.96 -25.53 32.16
CA LYS A 79 -7.61 -25.84 33.44
C LYS A 79 -9.07 -25.41 33.47
N GLU A 80 -9.43 -24.38 32.72
CA GLU A 80 -10.76 -23.75 32.75
C GLU A 80 -11.62 -24.23 31.57
N GLY A 81 -11.01 -24.82 30.54
CA GLY A 81 -11.67 -25.31 29.34
C GLY A 81 -12.09 -24.16 28.40
N ASP A 82 -11.46 -23.01 28.53
CA ASP A 82 -11.80 -21.76 27.86
C ASP A 82 -10.73 -21.27 26.89
N ASP A 83 -9.65 -22.04 26.66
CA ASP A 83 -8.66 -21.69 25.65
C ASP A 83 -9.36 -21.57 24.28
N PRO A 84 -9.21 -20.43 23.60
CA PRO A 84 -9.69 -20.30 22.24
C PRO A 84 -9.08 -21.36 21.35
N LYS A 85 -9.84 -21.79 20.33
CA LYS A 85 -9.42 -22.86 19.44
C LYS A 85 -9.89 -22.69 18.01
N GLU A 86 -9.06 -23.15 17.10
CA GLU A 86 -9.31 -23.19 15.66
C GLU A 86 -9.27 -24.65 15.19
N THR A 87 -10.31 -25.10 14.48
CA THR A 87 -10.28 -26.42 13.84
C THR A 87 -9.57 -26.33 12.50
N ILE A 88 -8.39 -26.93 12.39
CA ILE A 88 -7.61 -26.97 11.16
C ILE A 88 -8.24 -27.97 10.18
N ILE A 89 -8.50 -29.19 10.64
CA ILE A 89 -9.22 -30.22 9.87
C ILE A 89 -10.06 -31.13 10.77
N SER A 90 -11.10 -31.72 10.19
CA SER A 90 -11.92 -32.79 10.80
C SER A 90 -12.14 -33.91 9.79
N GLY A 91 -12.12 -35.17 10.22
CA GLY A 91 -12.23 -36.31 9.30
C GLY A 91 -12.53 -37.64 9.97
N GLU A 92 -12.65 -38.70 9.17
CA GLU A 92 -12.86 -40.04 9.70
C GLU A 92 -11.59 -40.66 10.30
N ASP A 93 -10.42 -40.39 9.68
CA ASP A 93 -9.11 -40.87 10.10
C ASP A 93 -8.05 -39.81 9.76
N LEU A 94 -7.53 -39.16 10.80
CA LEU A 94 -6.48 -38.15 10.76
C LEU A 94 -5.19 -38.65 11.41
N SER A 95 -5.12 -39.93 11.81
CA SER A 95 -3.96 -40.51 12.47
C SER A 95 -2.69 -40.38 11.63
N GLY A 96 -2.79 -40.49 10.30
CA GLY A 96 -1.68 -40.26 9.38
C GLY A 96 -1.12 -38.83 9.43
N PHE A 97 -1.99 -37.82 9.50
CA PHE A 97 -1.57 -36.42 9.66
C PHE A 97 -0.92 -36.19 11.02
N TRP A 98 -1.46 -36.81 12.08
CA TRP A 98 -0.84 -36.76 13.41
C TRP A 98 0.57 -37.36 13.42
N GLU A 99 0.80 -38.49 12.74
CA GLU A 99 2.15 -39.04 12.57
C GLU A 99 3.09 -38.09 11.82
N SER A 100 2.60 -37.41 10.78
CA SER A 100 3.37 -36.40 10.05
C SER A 100 3.72 -35.19 10.91
N ILE A 101 2.81 -34.72 11.76
CA ILE A 101 3.09 -33.63 12.73
C ILE A 101 4.20 -34.04 13.69
N LYS A 102 4.18 -35.26 14.23
CA LYS A 102 5.24 -35.75 15.13
C LYS A 102 6.61 -35.79 14.44
N GLN A 103 6.65 -36.28 13.20
CA GLN A 103 7.88 -36.29 12.39
C GLN A 103 8.39 -34.86 12.13
N ALA A 104 7.50 -33.93 11.85
CA ALA A 104 7.85 -32.52 11.67
C ALA A 104 8.41 -31.91 12.96
N MET A 105 7.76 -32.17 14.11
CA MET A 105 8.25 -31.73 15.42
C MET A 105 9.66 -32.25 15.70
N ASP A 106 9.92 -33.55 15.45
CA ASP A 106 11.25 -34.14 15.64
C ASP A 106 12.30 -33.51 14.71
N ALA A 107 11.95 -33.23 13.46
CA ALA A 107 12.83 -32.56 12.49
C ALA A 107 13.18 -31.13 12.92
N ILE A 108 12.19 -30.32 13.30
CA ILE A 108 12.38 -28.94 13.78
C ILE A 108 13.34 -28.89 14.97
N LYS A 109 13.17 -29.81 15.93
CA LYS A 109 14.07 -29.93 17.08
C LYS A 109 15.50 -30.31 16.70
N ALA A 110 15.66 -31.18 15.70
CA ALA A 110 16.97 -31.62 15.22
C ALA A 110 17.74 -30.52 14.49
N GLU A 111 17.03 -29.54 13.90
CA GLU A 111 17.62 -28.42 13.17
C GLU A 111 18.28 -27.37 14.07
N LYS A 112 17.93 -27.33 15.37
CA LYS A 112 18.56 -26.47 16.38
C LYS A 112 18.47 -24.96 16.07
N HIS A 113 17.31 -24.51 15.61
CA HIS A 113 17.02 -23.10 15.39
C HIS A 113 17.05 -22.30 16.70
N PRO A 114 17.78 -21.18 16.81
CA PRO A 114 17.75 -20.32 18.00
C PRO A 114 16.34 -19.78 18.30
N TYR A 115 15.99 -19.64 19.58
CA TYR A 115 14.67 -19.14 19.99
C TYR A 115 14.66 -17.61 20.08
N TRP A 116 13.89 -16.94 19.24
CA TRP A 116 13.78 -15.47 19.19
C TRP A 116 12.31 -15.03 19.18
N PRO A 117 11.99 -13.78 19.54
CA PRO A 117 10.63 -13.28 19.41
C PRO A 117 9.97 -13.50 18.03
N ASN A 118 10.71 -13.40 16.92
CA ASN A 118 10.23 -13.69 15.55
C ASN A 118 10.27 -15.16 15.13
N GLN A 119 11.03 -16.00 15.84
CA GLN A 119 11.22 -17.41 15.53
C GLN A 119 11.20 -18.21 16.83
N ASN A 120 10.04 -18.71 17.21
CA ASN A 120 9.81 -19.27 18.55
C ASN A 120 8.91 -20.53 18.51
N SER A 121 8.32 -20.82 19.67
CA SER A 121 7.40 -21.94 19.88
C SER A 121 6.15 -21.89 19.00
N ASN A 122 5.61 -20.72 18.70
CA ASN A 122 4.48 -20.52 17.79
C ASN A 122 4.89 -20.82 16.34
N THR A 123 6.07 -20.35 15.93
CA THR A 123 6.65 -20.64 14.61
C THR A 123 6.82 -22.14 14.39
N ALA A 124 7.22 -22.87 15.43
CA ALA A 124 7.35 -24.33 15.37
C ALA A 124 6.01 -25.05 15.14
N VAL A 125 4.90 -24.50 15.63
CA VAL A 125 3.56 -25.05 15.39
C VAL A 125 3.16 -24.90 13.93
N ASP A 126 3.36 -23.71 13.36
CA ASP A 126 3.00 -23.44 11.95
C ASP A 126 3.86 -24.28 11.01
N GLU A 127 5.17 -24.32 11.25
CA GLU A 127 6.08 -25.17 10.50
C GLU A 127 5.69 -26.65 10.57
N ALA A 128 5.27 -27.14 11.74
CA ALA A 128 4.87 -28.54 11.89
C ALA A 128 3.59 -28.87 11.10
N LEU A 129 2.60 -27.98 11.09
CA LEU A 129 1.39 -28.11 10.27
C LEU A 129 1.75 -28.06 8.78
N ARG A 130 2.58 -27.11 8.37
CA ARG A 130 3.02 -26.94 6.98
C ARG A 130 3.75 -28.18 6.45
N ARG A 131 4.70 -28.72 7.23
CA ARG A 131 5.42 -29.96 6.90
C ARG A 131 4.52 -31.19 6.88
N ALA A 132 3.43 -31.18 7.66
CA ALA A 132 2.40 -32.21 7.62
C ALA A 132 1.40 -32.05 6.46
N GLY A 133 1.54 -30.99 5.64
CA GLY A 133 0.63 -30.70 4.52
C GLY A 133 -0.73 -30.17 4.97
N LEU A 134 -0.80 -29.56 6.15
CA LEU A 134 -2.01 -28.96 6.71
C LEU A 134 -2.02 -27.43 6.54
N PRO A 135 -3.21 -26.81 6.49
CA PRO A 135 -3.34 -25.35 6.58
C PRO A 135 -2.73 -24.80 7.86
N GLU A 136 -2.20 -23.59 7.78
CA GLU A 136 -1.79 -22.81 8.95
C GLU A 136 -3.01 -22.19 9.64
N PRO A 137 -2.95 -21.96 10.97
CA PRO A 137 -3.99 -21.26 11.70
C PRO A 137 -4.19 -19.83 11.17
N GLN A 138 -5.42 -19.32 11.25
CA GLN A 138 -5.81 -18.00 10.77
C GLN A 138 -6.05 -16.98 11.89
N PHE A 139 -6.35 -17.43 13.10
CA PHE A 139 -6.72 -16.52 14.21
C PHE A 139 -5.54 -16.15 15.10
N ASP A 140 -4.34 -15.99 14.56
CA ASP A 140 -3.11 -15.86 15.36
C ASP A 140 -2.32 -14.57 15.15
N ASP A 141 -2.91 -13.66 14.40
CA ASP A 141 -2.44 -12.29 14.18
C ASP A 141 -2.68 -11.37 15.38
N PHE A 142 -2.09 -10.18 15.34
CA PHE A 142 -2.19 -9.15 16.39
C PHE A 142 -3.64 -8.82 16.81
N PHE A 143 -4.56 -8.83 15.85
CA PHE A 143 -5.96 -8.47 16.07
C PHE A 143 -6.82 -9.64 16.61
N ASP A 144 -6.30 -10.87 16.58
CA ASP A 144 -6.94 -12.10 17.06
C ASP A 144 -6.19 -12.67 18.27
N TYR A 145 -5.80 -13.95 18.25
CA TYR A 145 -5.03 -14.62 19.30
C TYR A 145 -3.54 -14.43 19.06
N TRP A 146 -3.09 -13.17 19.12
CA TRP A 146 -1.75 -12.76 18.73
C TRP A 146 -0.68 -13.69 19.28
N SER A 147 -0.07 -14.44 18.37
CA SER A 147 0.93 -15.45 18.68
C SER A 147 2.24 -15.02 18.05
N PRO A 148 3.10 -14.26 18.75
CA PRO A 148 4.33 -13.72 18.20
C PRO A 148 5.15 -14.83 17.51
N GLY A 149 5.73 -14.54 16.35
CA GLY A 149 6.47 -15.51 15.53
C GLY A 149 5.58 -16.41 14.65
N SER A 150 4.25 -16.28 14.72
CA SER A 150 3.33 -16.94 13.79
C SER A 150 3.61 -16.54 12.33
N GLY A 151 3.47 -17.48 11.40
CA GLY A 151 3.63 -17.26 9.95
C GLY A 151 5.07 -16.94 9.50
N LYS A 152 6.02 -16.88 10.44
CA LYS A 152 7.44 -16.64 10.13
C LYS A 152 8.15 -17.94 9.73
N PRO A 153 9.21 -17.86 8.91
CA PRO A 153 10.04 -19.03 8.62
C PRO A 153 10.98 -19.34 9.79
N LEU A 154 11.38 -20.61 9.93
CA LEU A 154 12.48 -21.03 10.81
C LEU A 154 13.87 -20.68 10.20
N ASN A 155 14.03 -19.42 9.81
CA ASN A 155 15.33 -18.79 9.54
C ASN A 155 15.34 -17.27 9.83
N ASP A 156 14.30 -16.75 10.49
CA ASP A 156 14.17 -15.34 10.87
C ASP A 156 14.80 -15.10 12.26
N GLU A 157 16.09 -14.73 12.29
CA GLU A 157 16.84 -14.50 13.53
C GLU A 157 16.57 -13.11 14.17
N SER A 158 15.51 -12.40 13.78
CA SER A 158 15.24 -11.05 14.31
C SER A 158 14.80 -11.06 15.79
N GLU A 159 15.41 -10.18 16.58
CA GLU A 159 15.13 -9.99 18.01
C GLU A 159 13.90 -9.09 18.29
N SER A 160 13.29 -8.47 17.27
CA SER A 160 12.12 -7.60 17.43
C SER A 160 10.82 -8.38 17.69
N LEU A 161 9.83 -7.76 18.34
CA LEU A 161 8.50 -8.37 18.49
C LEU A 161 7.65 -8.12 17.23
N PRO A 162 7.34 -9.13 16.41
CA PRO A 162 6.60 -8.94 15.17
C PRO A 162 5.16 -8.53 15.42
N GLY A 163 4.69 -7.55 14.64
CA GLY A 163 3.26 -7.25 14.55
C GLY A 163 2.65 -6.65 15.80
N SER A 164 3.44 -6.19 16.77
CA SER A 164 2.91 -5.36 17.85
C SER A 164 2.52 -3.97 17.30
N LEU A 165 1.53 -3.31 17.90
CA LEU A 165 1.30 -1.85 17.70
C LEU A 165 2.55 -0.99 18.01
N MET A 166 3.58 -1.56 18.63
CA MET A 166 4.89 -0.93 18.85
C MET A 166 5.94 -1.25 17.78
N ASP A 167 5.65 -2.12 16.80
CA ASP A 167 6.45 -2.30 15.58
C ASP A 167 6.12 -1.18 14.57
N LEU A 168 6.12 0.06 15.09
CA LEU A 168 6.10 1.27 14.31
C LEU A 168 7.25 1.25 13.31
N GLU A 169 8.39 0.62 13.60
CA GLU A 169 9.52 0.54 12.67
C GLU A 169 9.21 -0.28 11.42
N GLY A 170 8.58 -1.46 11.53
CA GLY A 170 8.18 -2.26 10.36
C GLY A 170 7.13 -1.59 9.47
N TRP A 171 6.13 -0.94 10.07
CA TRP A 171 5.16 -0.13 9.33
C TRP A 171 5.81 1.14 8.77
N THR A 172 6.66 1.81 9.54
CA THR A 172 7.37 3.02 9.10
C THR A 172 8.32 2.70 7.95
N ASP A 173 8.95 1.53 7.92
CA ASP A 173 9.81 1.14 6.80
C ASP A 173 8.99 0.78 5.55
N GLN A 174 7.79 0.20 5.70
CA GLN A 174 6.86 0.03 4.58
C GLN A 174 6.31 1.37 4.07
N PHE A 175 5.92 2.29 4.97
CA PHE A 175 5.53 3.65 4.61
C PHE A 175 6.69 4.42 3.96
N ARG A 176 7.91 4.34 4.50
CA ARG A 176 9.11 4.93 3.89
C ARG A 176 9.45 4.28 2.56
N ALA A 177 9.22 2.98 2.39
CA ALA A 177 9.40 2.29 1.11
C ALA A 177 8.37 2.75 0.07
N ALA A 178 7.12 2.98 0.49
CA ALA A 178 6.10 3.61 -0.35
C ALA A 178 6.47 5.08 -0.67
N GLU A 179 7.01 5.84 0.30
CA GLU A 179 7.54 7.20 0.10
C GLU A 179 8.78 7.25 -0.81
N THR A 180 9.55 6.16 -0.91
CA THR A 180 10.79 6.06 -1.70
C THR A 180 10.64 5.27 -3.00
N THR A 181 9.43 4.77 -3.29
CA THR A 181 9.08 4.28 -4.63
C THR A 181 9.26 5.45 -5.59
N PRO A 182 9.90 5.27 -6.77
CA PRO A 182 10.15 6.37 -7.68
C PRO A 182 8.85 7.15 -7.87
N PRO A 183 8.86 8.48 -7.63
CA PRO A 183 7.68 9.29 -7.82
C PRO A 183 7.12 8.98 -9.20
N GLY A 184 5.84 8.62 -9.29
CA GLY A 184 5.22 8.42 -10.58
C GLY A 184 5.51 9.66 -11.43
N GLN A 185 5.82 9.49 -12.71
CA GLN A 185 6.08 10.64 -13.58
C GLN A 185 4.89 10.86 -14.52
N GLY A 186 4.54 12.12 -14.71
CA GLY A 186 3.61 12.58 -15.73
C GLY A 186 4.26 13.74 -16.46
N SER A 187 4.03 13.84 -17.76
CA SER A 187 4.55 14.97 -18.54
C SER A 187 3.49 15.91 -19.04
N PRO A 188 3.91 17.15 -19.30
CA PRO A 188 3.36 17.91 -20.41
C PRO A 188 4.43 18.66 -21.24
N ILE A 189 4.01 19.18 -22.39
CA ILE A 189 4.74 20.18 -23.17
C ILE A 189 4.68 21.54 -22.46
N ILE A 190 5.85 22.11 -22.22
CA ILE A 190 6.09 23.48 -21.79
C ILE A 190 6.65 24.28 -22.96
N LEU A 191 6.16 25.51 -23.14
CA LEU A 191 6.66 26.50 -24.08
C LEU A 191 7.53 27.51 -23.33
N ASP A 192 8.77 27.66 -23.80
CA ASP A 192 9.70 28.72 -23.37
C ASP A 192 9.20 30.06 -23.92
N LEU A 193 8.64 30.91 -23.06
CA LEU A 193 7.96 32.12 -23.52
C LEU A 193 8.88 33.35 -23.62
N ASP A 194 9.95 33.41 -22.83
CA ASP A 194 10.84 34.57 -22.73
C ASP A 194 12.21 34.39 -23.42
N GLY A 195 12.53 33.15 -23.81
CA GLY A 195 13.67 32.78 -24.64
C GLY A 195 14.94 32.44 -23.88
N ASP A 196 14.88 32.15 -22.58
CA ASP A 196 16.07 31.79 -21.79
C ASP A 196 16.20 30.30 -21.44
N GLY A 197 15.17 29.51 -21.75
CA GLY A 197 15.13 28.06 -21.57
C GLY A 197 13.75 27.62 -21.11
N VAL A 198 13.59 26.31 -20.85
CA VAL A 198 12.42 25.84 -20.08
C VAL A 198 12.84 25.72 -18.62
N GLU A 199 12.16 26.41 -17.74
CA GLU A 199 12.42 26.46 -16.30
C GLU A 199 11.33 25.71 -15.52
N THR A 200 11.75 25.06 -14.42
CA THR A 200 10.85 24.25 -13.60
C THR A 200 11.11 24.42 -12.11
N MET A 201 10.08 24.14 -11.32
CA MET A 201 10.11 24.06 -9.87
C MET A 201 10.16 22.60 -9.41
N ALA A 202 10.80 22.37 -8.27
CA ALA A 202 10.92 21.03 -7.69
C ALA A 202 9.61 20.57 -7.06
N VAL A 203 9.42 19.25 -6.95
CA VAL A 203 8.32 18.67 -6.16
C VAL A 203 8.35 19.21 -4.72
N GLY A 204 7.18 19.54 -4.18
CA GLY A 204 7.04 20.16 -2.86
C GLY A 204 7.28 21.68 -2.83
N ALA A 205 7.49 22.33 -3.98
CA ALA A 205 7.60 23.80 -4.07
C ALA A 205 6.26 24.54 -3.90
N GLY A 206 5.12 23.84 -4.01
CA GLY A 206 3.80 24.41 -3.75
C GLY A 206 2.70 23.93 -4.69
N ALA A 207 3.05 23.44 -5.88
CA ALA A 207 2.11 23.00 -6.90
C ALA A 207 1.46 21.65 -6.58
N TYR A 208 0.15 21.57 -6.78
CA TYR A 208 -0.62 20.32 -6.76
C TYR A 208 -1.47 20.23 -8.02
N PHE A 209 -1.34 19.13 -8.75
CA PHE A 209 -2.10 18.92 -9.98
C PHE A 209 -2.47 17.45 -10.16
N ASP A 210 -3.67 17.15 -10.66
CA ASP A 210 -4.11 15.77 -10.93
C ASP A 210 -3.61 15.35 -12.31
N HIS A 211 -2.42 14.74 -12.35
CA HIS A 211 -1.83 14.34 -13.62
C HIS A 211 -2.56 13.16 -14.27
N ASN A 212 -3.04 12.21 -13.48
CA ASN A 212 -3.48 10.90 -13.98
C ASN A 212 -5.01 10.80 -14.18
N ALA A 213 -5.74 11.84 -13.77
CA ALA A 213 -7.20 11.98 -13.79
C ALA A 213 -7.94 11.05 -12.82
N ASP A 214 -7.41 10.84 -11.61
CA ASP A 214 -8.03 10.03 -10.56
C ASP A 214 -8.81 10.85 -9.52
N GLY A 215 -8.84 12.19 -9.66
CA GLY A 215 -9.54 13.10 -8.76
C GLY A 215 -8.70 13.56 -7.55
N PHE A 216 -7.42 13.18 -7.48
CA PHE A 216 -6.49 13.63 -6.46
C PHE A 216 -5.32 14.37 -7.10
N ALA A 217 -5.17 15.65 -6.75
CA ALA A 217 -4.04 16.44 -7.17
C ALA A 217 -2.79 16.06 -6.37
N GLU A 218 -1.73 15.62 -7.03
CA GLU A 218 -0.49 15.21 -6.39
C GLU A 218 0.48 16.40 -6.27
N SER A 219 1.22 16.48 -5.17
CA SER A 219 2.34 17.42 -5.05
C SER A 219 3.35 17.10 -6.16
N THR A 220 3.70 18.09 -6.98
CA THR A 220 4.46 17.85 -8.21
C THR A 220 5.54 18.89 -8.45
N GLY A 221 6.58 18.52 -9.20
CA GLY A 221 7.41 19.51 -9.90
C GLY A 221 6.56 20.26 -10.91
N TRP A 222 6.91 21.49 -11.23
CA TRP A 222 6.00 22.36 -11.97
C TRP A 222 6.70 23.30 -12.94
N VAL A 223 5.96 23.93 -13.85
CA VAL A 223 6.50 24.93 -14.78
C VAL A 223 6.87 26.23 -14.04
N GLY A 224 7.91 26.93 -14.48
CA GLY A 224 8.23 28.29 -14.03
C GLY A 224 7.16 29.30 -14.45
N ALA A 225 7.06 30.43 -13.75
CA ALA A 225 5.99 31.42 -13.96
C ALA A 225 6.20 32.30 -15.22
N ASP A 226 7.39 32.27 -15.81
CA ASP A 226 7.81 32.89 -17.07
C ASP A 226 7.35 32.07 -18.27
N ASP A 227 7.32 30.74 -18.12
CA ASP A 227 6.98 29.76 -19.15
C ASP A 227 5.50 29.39 -19.14
N GLY A 228 5.07 28.52 -20.07
CA GLY A 228 3.67 28.12 -20.10
C GLY A 228 3.42 26.70 -20.59
N LEU A 229 2.44 26.05 -19.99
CA LEU A 229 1.94 24.74 -20.39
C LEU A 229 1.08 24.87 -21.65
N LEU A 230 1.28 23.98 -22.62
CA LEU A 230 0.35 23.84 -23.74
C LEU A 230 -0.87 23.02 -23.29
N VAL A 231 -2.06 23.60 -23.44
CA VAL A 231 -3.29 23.02 -22.88
C VAL A 231 -4.47 23.04 -23.86
N PHE A 232 -5.39 22.11 -23.67
CA PHE A 232 -6.68 22.03 -24.35
C PHE A 232 -7.74 21.58 -23.34
N ASP A 233 -8.64 22.49 -22.99
CA ASP A 233 -9.83 22.22 -22.16
C ASP A 233 -10.76 21.25 -22.91
N ARG A 234 -10.71 19.97 -22.51
CA ARG A 234 -11.35 18.87 -23.27
C ARG A 234 -12.80 18.66 -22.84
N ASP A 235 -13.12 18.94 -21.59
CA ASP A 235 -14.46 18.76 -21.04
C ASP A 235 -15.32 20.04 -21.14
N GLY A 236 -14.70 21.18 -21.47
CA GLY A 236 -15.35 22.46 -21.67
C GLY A 236 -15.73 23.15 -20.36
N ASN A 237 -15.11 22.79 -19.23
CA ASN A 237 -15.44 23.33 -17.92
C ASN A 237 -14.83 24.73 -17.65
N GLY A 238 -13.93 25.19 -18.54
CA GLY A 238 -13.30 26.51 -18.49
C GLY A 238 -12.06 26.59 -17.60
N ARG A 239 -11.57 25.46 -17.10
CA ARG A 239 -10.34 25.29 -16.31
C ARG A 239 -9.51 24.18 -16.94
N ILE A 240 -8.26 24.11 -16.52
CA ILE A 240 -7.38 22.96 -16.77
C ILE A 240 -7.17 22.31 -15.41
N ASP A 241 -7.81 21.18 -15.17
CA ASP A 241 -7.84 20.52 -13.85
C ASP A 241 -7.38 19.06 -13.87
N SER A 242 -7.01 18.55 -15.06
CA SER A 242 -6.50 17.21 -15.21
C SER A 242 -5.38 17.11 -16.26
N GLY A 243 -4.46 16.17 -16.09
CA GLY A 243 -3.44 15.84 -17.08
C GLY A 243 -4.00 15.33 -18.42
N ARG A 244 -5.30 15.03 -18.52
CA ARG A 244 -5.96 14.78 -19.81
C ARG A 244 -6.00 16.01 -20.71
N GLU A 245 -5.96 17.19 -20.12
CA GLU A 245 -6.10 18.49 -20.78
C GLU A 245 -4.75 19.14 -21.07
N LEU A 246 -3.68 18.58 -20.52
CA LEU A 246 -2.32 18.87 -20.92
C LEU A 246 -1.94 18.05 -22.15
N PHE A 247 -0.97 18.53 -22.92
CA PHE A 247 -0.32 17.74 -23.97
C PHE A 247 0.88 16.98 -23.40
N GLY A 248 0.70 15.70 -23.06
CA GLY A 248 1.70 14.93 -22.35
C GLY A 248 1.42 13.43 -22.32
N SER A 249 2.14 12.71 -21.45
CA SER A 249 2.00 11.24 -21.30
C SER A 249 0.64 10.79 -20.78
N GLU A 250 -0.16 11.70 -20.22
CA GLU A 250 -1.48 11.42 -19.66
C GLU A 250 -2.62 11.80 -20.62
N THR A 251 -2.31 12.42 -21.77
CA THR A 251 -3.30 12.70 -22.79
C THR A 251 -3.87 11.39 -23.37
N LEU A 252 -5.20 11.29 -23.48
CA LEU A 252 -5.84 10.21 -24.22
C LEU A 252 -5.88 10.53 -25.71
N LEU A 253 -5.35 9.62 -26.52
CA LEU A 253 -5.47 9.64 -27.97
C LEU A 253 -6.87 9.15 -28.39
N ALA A 254 -7.26 9.37 -29.64
CA ALA A 254 -8.57 8.95 -30.18
C ALA A 254 -8.75 7.42 -30.17
N ASN A 255 -7.67 6.64 -30.10
CA ASN A 255 -7.73 5.19 -29.94
C ASN A 255 -8.03 4.74 -28.50
N GLY A 256 -8.09 5.66 -27.53
CA GLY A 256 -8.32 5.41 -26.11
C GLY A 256 -7.07 5.05 -25.31
N GLU A 257 -5.90 5.01 -25.93
CA GLU A 257 -4.62 4.79 -25.24
C GLU A 257 -4.02 6.13 -24.79
N LYS A 258 -3.16 6.08 -23.77
CA LYS A 258 -2.36 7.23 -23.35
C LYS A 258 -1.26 7.50 -24.39
N ALA A 259 -1.00 8.77 -24.67
CA ALA A 259 0.11 9.16 -25.53
C ALA A 259 1.46 8.76 -24.92
N ALA A 260 2.44 8.41 -25.76
CA ALA A 260 3.78 8.07 -25.27
C ALA A 260 4.53 9.30 -24.73
N ASN A 261 4.21 10.48 -25.26
CA ASN A 261 4.65 11.81 -24.83
C ASN A 261 3.71 12.86 -25.45
N GLY A 262 3.85 14.10 -25.03
CA GLY A 262 3.06 15.25 -25.45
C GLY A 262 3.21 15.65 -26.90
N PHE A 263 4.36 15.38 -27.55
CA PHE A 263 4.47 15.62 -28.99
C PHE A 263 3.69 14.58 -29.81
N GLU A 264 3.65 13.33 -29.37
CA GLU A 264 2.77 12.31 -29.95
C GLU A 264 1.29 12.67 -29.72
N ALA A 265 0.96 13.24 -28.54
CA ALA A 265 -0.38 13.78 -28.28
C ALA A 265 -0.73 14.96 -29.20
N LEU A 266 0.24 15.83 -29.46
CA LEU A 266 0.07 17.00 -30.33
C LEU A 266 -0.09 16.59 -31.80
N ASN A 267 0.67 15.59 -32.24
CA ASN A 267 0.67 15.09 -33.62
C ASN A 267 -0.69 14.53 -34.07
N GLU A 268 -1.55 14.11 -33.14
CA GLU A 268 -2.92 13.69 -33.48
C GLU A 268 -3.76 14.82 -34.09
N PHE A 269 -3.42 16.07 -33.80
CA PHE A 269 -4.15 17.23 -34.28
C PHE A 269 -3.59 17.86 -35.57
N ASP A 270 -2.47 17.34 -36.09
CA ASP A 270 -1.89 17.77 -37.37
C ASP A 270 -2.68 17.14 -38.52
N ALA A 271 -3.82 17.75 -38.84
CA ALA A 271 -4.79 17.18 -39.77
C ALA A 271 -4.31 17.23 -41.22
N ASN A 272 -3.42 18.17 -41.54
CA ASN A 272 -2.88 18.37 -42.87
C ASN A 272 -1.52 17.64 -43.10
N ALA A 273 -0.95 17.08 -42.02
CA ALA A 273 0.32 16.36 -41.97
C ALA A 273 1.52 17.19 -42.47
N ASP A 274 1.54 18.48 -42.16
CA ASP A 274 2.63 19.39 -42.52
C ASP A 274 3.73 19.49 -41.43
N GLY A 275 3.54 18.83 -40.29
CA GLY A 275 4.45 18.79 -39.16
C GLY A 275 4.30 19.98 -38.21
N LEU A 276 3.26 20.79 -38.39
CA LEU A 276 2.97 21.98 -37.58
C LEU A 276 1.53 21.94 -37.10
N ILE A 277 1.33 22.41 -35.87
CA ILE A 277 0.01 22.82 -35.39
C ILE A 277 -0.06 24.33 -35.53
N ASN A 278 -1.00 24.82 -36.35
CA ASN A 278 -1.19 26.24 -36.66
C ASN A 278 -2.65 26.56 -37.04
N ASP A 279 -2.93 27.77 -37.55
CA ASP A 279 -4.28 28.23 -37.90
C ASP A 279 -4.98 27.46 -39.04
N GLN A 280 -4.28 26.53 -39.71
CA GLN A 280 -4.85 25.59 -40.66
C GLN A 280 -5.44 24.35 -39.99
N ASP A 281 -5.15 24.11 -38.70
CA ASP A 281 -5.65 22.98 -37.92
C ASP A 281 -6.89 23.38 -37.10
N ALA A 282 -7.91 22.52 -37.13
CA ALA A 282 -9.18 22.81 -36.45
C ALA A 282 -9.05 22.96 -34.93
N VAL A 283 -8.03 22.34 -34.31
CA VAL A 283 -7.80 22.43 -32.86
C VAL A 283 -7.27 23.81 -32.44
N TRP A 284 -6.59 24.53 -33.34
CA TRP A 284 -5.77 25.70 -33.02
C TRP A 284 -6.51 26.78 -32.23
N ALA A 285 -7.76 27.04 -32.61
CA ALA A 285 -8.59 28.06 -31.95
C ALA A 285 -8.97 27.71 -30.50
N ASN A 286 -8.83 26.45 -30.10
CA ASN A 286 -9.16 25.95 -28.76
C ASN A 286 -7.92 25.74 -27.88
N LEU A 287 -6.73 25.73 -28.48
CA LEU A 287 -5.48 25.62 -27.74
C LEU A 287 -5.20 26.92 -26.97
N LYS A 288 -4.62 26.76 -25.79
CA LYS A 288 -4.20 27.86 -24.93
C LYS A 288 -2.79 27.61 -24.38
N VAL A 289 -2.20 28.67 -23.86
CA VAL A 289 -1.03 28.60 -22.98
C VAL A 289 -1.50 28.88 -21.56
N TRP A 290 -1.26 27.96 -20.65
CA TRP A 290 -1.44 28.19 -19.22
C TRP A 290 -0.11 28.63 -18.61
N ARG A 291 -0.03 29.91 -18.25
CA ARG A 291 1.08 30.47 -17.49
C ARG A 291 0.62 30.66 -16.06
N ASP A 292 0.91 29.65 -15.24
CA ASP A 292 0.63 29.66 -13.81
C ASP A 292 1.54 30.69 -13.12
N LEU A 293 0.93 31.80 -12.66
CA LEU A 293 1.69 32.96 -12.20
C LEU A 293 2.12 32.86 -10.74
N ASP A 294 1.39 32.09 -9.94
CA ASP A 294 1.70 31.87 -8.52
C ASP A 294 2.25 30.46 -8.24
N GLY A 295 2.20 29.57 -9.24
CA GLY A 295 2.85 28.26 -9.22
C GLY A 295 2.13 27.24 -8.34
N ASP A 296 0.83 27.41 -8.13
CA ASP A 296 0.03 26.57 -7.23
C ASP A 296 -0.57 25.32 -7.92
N GLY A 297 -0.48 25.23 -9.25
CA GLY A 297 -1.05 24.13 -10.03
C GLY A 297 -2.56 24.26 -10.23
N TYR A 298 -3.16 25.40 -9.94
CA TYR A 298 -4.59 25.66 -10.14
C TYR A 298 -4.81 26.64 -11.30
N SER A 299 -5.52 26.18 -12.33
CA SER A 299 -5.75 27.01 -13.52
C SER A 299 -6.76 28.13 -13.28
N ALA A 300 -6.26 29.33 -12.99
CA ALA A 300 -7.10 30.52 -12.87
C ALA A 300 -7.39 31.13 -14.26
N SER A 301 -8.60 31.68 -14.45
CA SER A 301 -9.01 32.22 -15.75
C SER A 301 -8.12 33.34 -16.30
N ASN A 302 -7.40 34.07 -15.44
CA ASN A 302 -6.46 35.13 -15.82
C ASN A 302 -5.06 34.62 -16.20
N GLU A 303 -4.83 33.31 -16.11
CA GLU A 303 -3.56 32.64 -16.42
C GLU A 303 -3.61 31.87 -17.74
N LEU A 304 -4.82 31.75 -18.32
CA LEU A 304 -5.05 31.13 -19.60
C LEU A 304 -4.98 32.17 -20.72
N LEU A 305 -3.96 32.07 -21.55
CA LEU A 305 -3.73 32.93 -22.71
C LEU A 305 -4.13 32.20 -23.99
N SER A 306 -4.66 32.94 -24.97
CA SER A 306 -4.69 32.40 -26.34
C SER A 306 -3.25 32.22 -26.85
N LEU A 307 -3.04 31.30 -27.80
CA LEU A 307 -1.71 31.12 -28.41
C LEU A 307 -1.16 32.44 -28.98
N SER A 308 -2.00 33.25 -29.63
CA SER A 308 -1.61 34.56 -30.14
C SER A 308 -1.24 35.58 -29.05
N ASP A 309 -1.96 35.58 -27.92
CA ASP A 309 -1.66 36.48 -26.80
C ASP A 309 -0.36 36.07 -26.08
N ALA A 310 -0.02 34.78 -26.11
CA ALA A 310 1.28 34.25 -25.67
C ALA A 310 2.40 34.42 -26.73
N GLY A 311 2.09 35.01 -27.89
CA GLY A 311 3.07 35.24 -28.96
C GLY A 311 3.45 33.99 -29.75
N VAL A 312 2.63 32.92 -29.71
CA VAL A 312 2.83 31.66 -30.42
C VAL A 312 2.10 31.70 -31.78
N ALA A 313 2.81 31.41 -32.86
CA ALA A 313 2.29 31.40 -34.23
C ALA A 313 2.13 29.99 -34.82
N SER A 314 2.98 29.05 -34.45
CA SER A 314 2.85 27.62 -34.80
C SER A 314 3.68 26.77 -33.86
N ILE A 315 3.31 25.50 -33.63
CA ILE A 315 4.06 24.56 -32.80
C ILE A 315 4.50 23.37 -33.65
N SER A 316 5.76 22.97 -33.60
CA SER A 316 6.26 21.79 -34.31
C SER A 316 5.80 20.51 -33.62
N THR A 317 5.33 19.52 -34.40
CA THR A 317 5.06 18.17 -33.89
C THR A 317 6.34 17.32 -33.81
N GLY A 318 7.39 17.71 -34.53
CA GLY A 318 8.70 17.06 -34.47
C GLY A 318 9.49 17.40 -33.21
N TYR A 319 10.19 16.40 -32.68
CA TYR A 319 11.02 16.49 -31.48
C TYR A 319 12.32 15.68 -31.57
N ALA A 320 13.27 15.99 -30.70
CA ALA A 320 14.47 15.19 -30.45
C ALA A 320 14.46 14.67 -29.00
N ASN A 321 14.92 13.44 -28.80
CA ASN A 321 15.03 12.86 -27.46
C ASN A 321 16.24 13.45 -26.71
N SER A 322 16.06 13.64 -25.41
CA SER A 322 17.03 14.19 -24.47
C SER A 322 17.04 13.35 -23.18
N ASN A 323 18.19 13.35 -22.50
CA ASN A 323 18.36 12.75 -21.18
C ASN A 323 18.71 13.82 -20.13
N PHE A 324 18.39 15.08 -20.42
CA PHE A 324 18.66 16.19 -19.51
C PHE A 324 17.70 16.12 -18.32
N VAL A 325 18.26 16.31 -17.13
CA VAL A 325 17.53 16.47 -15.87
C VAL A 325 17.96 17.79 -15.28
N ASP A 326 17.01 18.65 -14.97
CA ASP A 326 17.28 19.98 -14.45
C ASP A 326 17.63 19.95 -12.94
N PRO A 327 18.07 21.08 -12.35
CA PRO A 327 18.38 21.15 -10.93
C PRO A 327 17.19 20.88 -9.98
N ALA A 328 15.95 21.02 -10.47
CA ALA A 328 14.72 20.72 -9.75
C ALA A 328 14.38 19.22 -9.76
N GLY A 329 15.09 18.43 -10.58
CA GLY A 329 14.94 16.97 -10.68
C GLY A 329 13.94 16.53 -11.75
N ASN A 330 13.42 17.46 -12.56
CA ASN A 330 12.47 17.14 -13.63
C ASN A 330 13.22 16.78 -14.92
N GLU A 331 12.68 15.82 -15.68
CA GLU A 331 13.36 15.30 -16.87
C GLU A 331 12.83 15.95 -18.16
N HIS A 332 13.72 16.52 -18.96
CA HIS A 332 13.38 17.17 -20.23
C HIS A 332 13.61 16.16 -21.35
N ARG A 333 12.59 15.36 -21.68
CA ARG A 333 12.77 14.13 -22.47
C ARG A 333 12.58 14.34 -23.97
N GLN A 334 11.64 15.17 -24.40
CA GLN A 334 11.46 15.50 -25.82
C GLN A 334 11.59 17.01 -26.01
N VAL A 335 12.51 17.43 -26.88
CA VAL A 335 12.77 18.85 -27.17
C VAL A 335 12.40 19.13 -28.62
N GLY A 336 11.38 19.97 -28.81
CA GLY A 336 10.92 20.50 -30.08
C GLY A 336 11.05 22.03 -30.13
N GLY A 337 10.13 22.68 -30.82
CA GLY A 337 10.12 24.14 -30.91
C GLY A 337 8.82 24.70 -31.47
N PHE A 338 8.66 26.00 -31.35
CA PHE A 338 7.52 26.75 -31.86
C PHE A 338 7.98 28.04 -32.53
N SER A 339 7.20 28.56 -33.47
CA SER A 339 7.46 29.88 -34.06
C SER A 339 6.70 30.95 -33.28
N ARG A 340 7.36 32.07 -33.00
CA ARG A 340 6.74 33.24 -32.38
C ARG A 340 6.09 34.13 -33.43
N THR A 341 5.10 34.93 -33.03
CA THR A 341 4.42 35.89 -33.91
C THR A 341 5.35 36.98 -34.46
N ASP A 342 6.51 37.19 -33.85
CA ASP A 342 7.55 38.10 -34.34
C ASP A 342 8.54 37.44 -35.33
N GLY A 343 8.36 36.14 -35.62
CA GLY A 343 9.19 35.35 -36.53
C GLY A 343 10.41 34.70 -35.90
N THR A 344 10.64 34.86 -34.59
CA THR A 344 11.68 34.11 -33.86
C THR A 344 11.21 32.69 -33.54
N ILE A 345 12.13 31.84 -33.07
CA ILE A 345 11.82 30.45 -32.67
C ILE A 345 12.01 30.32 -31.15
N GLY A 346 11.07 29.65 -30.49
CA GLY A 346 11.14 29.29 -29.08
C GLY A 346 11.25 27.78 -28.88
N ALA A 347 11.70 27.36 -27.69
CA ALA A 347 11.75 25.96 -27.33
C ALA A 347 10.36 25.47 -26.89
N ALA A 348 10.03 24.24 -27.27
CA ALA A 348 8.90 23.52 -26.69
C ALA A 348 9.47 22.21 -26.13
N THR A 349 9.22 21.89 -24.87
CA THR A 349 9.84 20.74 -24.21
C THR A 349 8.81 19.93 -23.47
N ASP A 350 8.78 18.63 -23.74
CA ASP A 350 8.05 17.66 -22.93
C ASP A 350 8.84 17.36 -21.66
N VAL A 351 8.31 17.84 -20.54
CA VAL A 351 8.96 17.75 -19.22
C VAL A 351 8.22 16.74 -18.36
N TRP A 352 8.94 15.74 -17.87
CA TRP A 352 8.41 14.71 -16.98
C TRP A 352 8.65 15.12 -15.54
N PHE A 353 7.59 15.59 -14.90
CA PHE A 353 7.63 16.06 -13.53
C PHE A 353 7.75 14.91 -12.54
N GLN A 354 8.48 15.14 -11.45
CA GLN A 354 8.38 14.30 -10.27
C GLN A 354 7.03 14.54 -9.57
N ARG A 355 6.39 13.49 -9.07
CA ARG A 355 5.14 13.58 -8.30
C ARG A 355 5.22 12.80 -6.98
N ASN A 356 4.85 13.42 -5.87
CA ASN A 356 4.69 12.73 -4.61
C ASN A 356 3.27 12.16 -4.49
N MET A 357 3.12 10.88 -4.86
CA MET A 357 1.84 10.17 -4.88
C MET A 357 1.21 9.96 -3.49
N LEU A 358 1.94 10.22 -2.40
CA LEU A 358 1.40 10.14 -1.03
C LEU A 358 0.89 11.49 -0.54
N GLN A 359 1.39 12.59 -1.11
CA GLN A 359 1.02 13.95 -0.72
C GLN A 359 0.05 14.50 -1.77
N THR A 360 -1.24 14.31 -1.51
CA THR A 360 -2.32 14.61 -2.45
C THR A 360 -3.37 15.53 -1.84
N ILE A 361 -4.18 16.15 -2.69
CA ILE A 361 -5.35 16.94 -2.33
C ILE A 361 -6.53 16.46 -3.17
N PRO A 362 -7.64 15.99 -2.58
CA PRO A 362 -8.82 15.64 -3.37
C PRO A 362 -9.42 16.89 -4.01
N LEU A 363 -9.76 16.78 -5.29
CA LEU A 363 -10.35 17.87 -6.08
C LEU A 363 -11.83 18.09 -5.76
N GLU A 364 -12.54 17.03 -5.37
CA GLU A 364 -13.97 17.09 -5.04
C GLU A 364 -14.19 16.89 -3.54
N TRP A 365 -14.97 17.80 -2.93
CA TRP A 365 -15.41 17.73 -1.54
C TRP A 365 -16.94 17.67 -1.48
N VAL A 366 -17.48 16.70 -0.74
CA VAL A 366 -18.93 16.59 -0.48
C VAL A 366 -19.28 17.12 0.90
N GLU A 367 -20.53 17.54 1.07
CA GLU A 367 -21.07 17.89 2.38
C GLU A 367 -21.02 16.67 3.30
N VAL A 368 -20.41 16.83 4.48
CA VAL A 368 -20.39 15.79 5.51
C VAL A 368 -21.63 15.93 6.38
N PRO A 369 -22.55 14.94 6.41
CA PRO A 369 -23.73 14.95 7.28
C PRO A 369 -23.39 15.09 8.76
N ALA A 370 -24.28 15.71 9.55
CA ALA A 370 -24.04 16.02 10.96
C ALA A 370 -23.84 14.77 11.86
N ASP A 371 -24.46 13.65 11.49
CA ASP A 371 -24.25 12.36 12.15
C ASP A 371 -22.84 11.81 11.89
N ILE A 372 -22.31 11.94 10.66
CA ILE A 372 -20.92 11.59 10.35
C ILE A 372 -19.94 12.53 11.07
N GLN A 373 -20.23 13.85 11.12
CA GLN A 373 -19.39 14.82 11.84
C GLN A 373 -19.24 14.49 13.34
N SER A 374 -20.20 13.76 13.93
CA SER A 374 -20.15 13.34 15.34
C SER A 374 -19.27 12.11 15.59
N LEU A 375 -18.87 11.39 14.53
CA LEU A 375 -18.01 10.22 14.59
C LEU A 375 -16.52 10.61 14.56
N PRO A 376 -15.59 9.73 15.00
CA PRO A 376 -14.16 9.93 14.82
C PRO A 376 -13.79 10.17 13.35
N ASN A 377 -12.79 11.01 13.12
CA ASN A 377 -12.20 11.23 11.81
C ASN A 377 -10.73 10.79 11.82
N ALA A 378 -10.23 10.40 10.65
CA ALA A 378 -8.83 10.13 10.38
C ALA A 378 -8.46 10.71 9.01
N THR A 379 -7.26 11.28 8.91
CA THR A 379 -6.75 11.85 7.66
C THR A 379 -6.34 10.73 6.70
N GLY A 380 -6.78 10.83 5.45
CA GLY A 380 -6.39 9.93 4.38
C GLY A 380 -4.97 10.25 3.86
N THR A 381 -4.41 9.35 3.06
CA THR A 381 -3.11 9.54 2.39
C THR A 381 -3.18 9.01 0.98
N GLY A 382 -2.41 9.59 0.05
CA GLY A 382 -2.49 9.26 -1.37
C GLY A 382 -3.91 9.41 -1.92
N THR A 383 -4.46 8.39 -2.56
CA THR A 383 -5.79 8.45 -3.17
C THR A 383 -6.93 8.04 -2.23
N VAL A 384 -6.67 8.00 -0.92
CA VAL A 384 -7.69 7.70 0.09
C VAL A 384 -8.21 9.00 0.68
N PHE A 385 -9.51 9.25 0.58
CA PHE A 385 -10.17 10.38 1.23
C PHE A 385 -10.06 10.30 2.76
N ASP A 386 -10.16 11.43 3.47
CA ASP A 386 -10.39 11.42 4.92
C ASP A 386 -11.60 10.54 5.29
N LEU A 387 -11.56 9.90 6.46
CA LEU A 387 -12.58 8.93 6.88
C LEU A 387 -14.00 9.52 6.85
N HIS A 388 -14.18 10.79 7.22
CA HIS A 388 -15.45 11.50 7.10
C HIS A 388 -15.91 11.68 5.65
N GLN A 389 -14.99 12.05 4.74
CA GLN A 389 -15.30 12.19 3.32
C GLN A 389 -15.60 10.84 2.66
N ALA A 390 -14.91 9.78 3.08
CA ALA A 390 -15.18 8.41 2.65
C ALA A 390 -16.55 7.93 3.13
N MET A 391 -16.89 8.12 4.41
CA MET A 391 -18.23 7.81 4.94
C MET A 391 -19.34 8.58 4.23
N ALA A 392 -19.12 9.85 3.90
CA ALA A 392 -20.12 10.67 3.22
C ALA A 392 -20.32 10.27 1.74
N ARG A 393 -19.31 9.67 1.11
CA ARG A 393 -19.38 9.12 -0.28
C ARG A 393 -19.90 7.70 -0.34
N ASP A 394 -19.75 6.93 0.73
CA ASP A 394 -20.26 5.57 0.79
C ASP A 394 -21.79 5.57 0.78
N GLY A 395 -22.36 5.43 -0.42
CA GLY A 395 -23.80 5.35 -0.64
C GLY A 395 -24.47 4.14 0.01
N SER A 396 -23.71 3.15 0.48
CA SER A 396 -24.24 2.00 1.21
C SER A 396 -24.38 2.26 2.72
N GLY A 397 -23.61 3.21 3.27
CA GLY A 397 -23.52 3.50 4.70
C GLY A 397 -22.80 2.42 5.53
N ALA A 398 -22.12 1.48 4.88
CA ALA A 398 -21.36 0.42 5.53
C ALA A 398 -20.20 0.98 6.35
N LEU A 399 -19.42 1.94 5.82
CA LEU A 399 -18.30 2.54 6.52
C LEU A 399 -18.75 3.25 7.80
N GLN A 400 -19.83 4.04 7.70
CA GLN A 400 -20.43 4.72 8.84
C GLN A 400 -20.91 3.72 9.90
N SER A 401 -21.50 2.60 9.47
CA SER A 401 -21.93 1.53 10.36
C SER A 401 -20.75 0.88 11.10
N LEU A 402 -19.66 0.56 10.39
CA LEU A 402 -18.45 -0.02 10.98
C LEU A 402 -17.82 0.91 12.02
N VAL A 403 -17.69 2.20 11.71
CA VAL A 403 -17.17 3.20 12.66
C VAL A 403 -18.08 3.33 13.88
N THR A 404 -19.40 3.30 13.70
CA THR A 404 -20.37 3.33 14.81
C THR A 404 -20.25 2.10 15.70
N GLN A 405 -20.10 0.91 15.10
CA GLN A 405 -19.88 -0.34 15.84
C GLN A 405 -18.57 -0.31 16.63
N PHE A 406 -17.49 0.21 16.04
CA PHE A 406 -16.20 0.36 16.71
C PHE A 406 -16.30 1.21 17.99
N ILE A 407 -17.07 2.29 17.96
CA ILE A 407 -17.28 3.16 19.15
C ILE A 407 -18.04 2.41 20.24
N GLY A 408 -19.01 1.58 19.88
CA GLY A 408 -19.83 0.82 20.81
C GLY A 408 -19.17 -0.46 21.34
N GLU A 409 -18.16 -0.98 20.64
CA GLU A 409 -17.50 -2.24 20.99
C GLU A 409 -16.55 -2.07 22.18
N THR A 410 -16.70 -2.93 23.19
CA THR A 410 -15.90 -2.91 24.43
C THR A 410 -14.90 -4.05 24.50
N ASP A 411 -15.12 -5.12 23.74
CA ASP A 411 -14.19 -6.24 23.63
C ASP A 411 -12.99 -5.86 22.76
N PHE A 412 -11.78 -6.20 23.23
CA PHE A 412 -10.55 -5.84 22.54
C PHE A 412 -10.43 -6.52 21.17
N HIS A 413 -10.84 -7.78 21.06
CA HIS A 413 -10.77 -8.54 19.81
C HIS A 413 -11.87 -8.09 18.83
N GLY A 414 -13.08 -7.86 19.33
CA GLY A 414 -14.16 -7.25 18.56
C GLY A 414 -13.75 -5.89 17.98
N ARG A 415 -13.13 -5.05 18.80
CA ARG A 415 -12.67 -3.72 18.39
C ARG A 415 -11.55 -3.80 17.35
N SER A 416 -10.61 -4.73 17.56
CA SER A 416 -9.51 -5.01 16.65
C SER A 416 -9.97 -5.44 15.25
N ARG A 417 -10.94 -6.36 15.18
CA ARG A 417 -11.56 -6.78 13.92
C ARG A 417 -12.24 -5.62 13.19
N LEU A 418 -12.98 -4.79 13.93
CA LEU A 418 -13.65 -3.62 13.37
C LEU A 418 -12.65 -2.60 12.81
N VAL A 419 -11.48 -2.39 13.44
CA VAL A 419 -10.43 -1.54 12.86
C VAL A 419 -9.98 -2.08 11.51
N GLN A 420 -9.74 -3.39 11.40
CA GLN A 420 -9.34 -3.98 10.13
C GLN A 420 -10.42 -3.86 9.05
N GLU A 421 -11.69 -4.12 9.39
CA GLU A 421 -12.81 -3.96 8.47
C GLU A 421 -12.98 -2.50 8.02
N ILE A 422 -12.82 -1.53 8.93
CA ILE A 422 -12.82 -0.11 8.62
C ILE A 422 -11.69 0.22 7.64
N LEU A 423 -10.45 -0.23 7.91
CA LEU A 423 -9.31 0.05 7.03
C LEU A 423 -9.52 -0.54 5.62
N PHE A 424 -10.01 -1.78 5.53
CA PHE A 424 -10.26 -2.39 4.23
C PHE A 424 -11.34 -1.67 3.44
N HIS A 425 -12.46 -1.35 4.09
CA HIS A 425 -13.54 -0.66 3.39
C HIS A 425 -13.18 0.80 3.08
N TRP A 426 -12.40 1.46 3.95
CA TRP A 426 -11.94 2.84 3.76
C TRP A 426 -10.95 2.96 2.59
N ALA A 427 -10.07 1.98 2.40
CA ALA A 427 -9.10 1.94 1.31
C ALA A 427 -9.61 1.20 0.06
N ASP A 428 -10.90 0.86 -0.01
CA ASP A 428 -11.51 0.05 -1.09
C ASP A 428 -10.76 -1.28 -1.33
N ALA A 429 -10.23 -1.86 -0.26
CA ALA A 429 -9.49 -3.11 -0.26
C ALA A 429 -10.41 -4.33 -0.15
N ASP A 430 -11.65 -4.15 0.30
CA ASP A 430 -12.61 -5.23 0.53
C ASP A 430 -13.10 -5.89 -0.76
N VAL A 431 -12.96 -5.21 -1.91
CA VAL A 431 -13.20 -5.78 -3.26
C VAL A 431 -12.06 -6.67 -3.75
N VAL A 432 -10.88 -6.62 -3.12
CA VAL A 432 -9.73 -7.45 -3.49
C VAL A 432 -9.93 -8.85 -2.91
N ASP A 433 -9.88 -9.88 -3.77
CA ASP A 433 -9.91 -11.26 -3.31
C ASP A 433 -8.71 -11.52 -2.38
N PRO A 434 -8.94 -11.92 -1.10
CA PRO A 434 -7.88 -12.13 -0.11
C PRO A 434 -6.77 -13.07 -0.57
N VAL A 435 -7.05 -14.02 -1.47
CA VAL A 435 -6.04 -14.98 -1.95
C VAL A 435 -5.44 -14.63 -3.31
N SER A 436 -5.82 -13.49 -3.90
CA SER A 436 -5.39 -13.09 -5.25
C SER A 436 -3.89 -12.85 -5.40
N ARG A 437 -3.20 -12.54 -4.29
CA ARG A 437 -1.76 -12.28 -4.25
C ARG A 437 -1.14 -13.12 -3.14
N GLY A 438 -0.14 -13.94 -3.47
CA GLY A 438 0.55 -14.78 -2.48
C GLY A 438 -0.18 -16.07 -2.05
N GLY A 439 -1.38 -16.33 -2.57
CA GLY A 439 -2.17 -17.53 -2.23
C GLY A 439 -2.69 -17.50 -0.78
N TRP A 440 -2.92 -18.66 -0.16
CA TRP A 440 -3.42 -18.76 1.23
C TRP A 440 -2.48 -18.21 2.30
N TYR A 441 -1.25 -17.82 1.93
CA TYR A 441 -0.19 -17.39 2.84
C TYR A 441 -0.20 -15.89 3.14
N PHE A 442 -0.98 -15.10 2.39
CA PHE A 442 -1.00 -13.64 2.51
C PHE A 442 -2.38 -13.12 2.15
N ASP A 443 -3.01 -12.35 3.04
CA ASP A 443 -4.24 -11.63 2.71
C ASP A 443 -3.89 -10.45 1.80
N ALA A 444 -4.19 -10.58 0.52
CA ALA A 444 -3.89 -9.62 -0.53
C ALA A 444 -4.44 -8.21 -0.24
N ARG A 445 -5.49 -8.10 0.59
CA ARG A 445 -6.09 -6.82 1.00
C ARG A 445 -5.20 -6.03 1.97
N ARG A 446 -4.20 -6.68 2.57
CA ARG A 446 -3.25 -6.10 3.53
C ARG A 446 -1.94 -5.60 2.88
N GLY A 447 -1.79 -5.77 1.57
CA GLY A 447 -0.60 -5.37 0.82
C GLY A 447 -0.85 -4.21 -0.14
N LEU A 448 -1.76 -3.30 0.22
CA LEU A 448 -2.05 -2.08 -0.55
C LEU A 448 -1.06 -0.96 -0.20
#